data_AF-A0A2I0KIP1-F1
#
_entry.id   AF-A0A2I0KIP1-F1
#
_cell.length_a   1.000
_cell.length_b   1.000
_cell.length_c   1.000
_cell.angle_alpha   90.00
_cell.angle_beta   90.00
_cell.angle_gamma   90.00
#
_symmetry.space_group_name_H-M   'P 1'
#
loop_
_entity.id
_entity.type
_entity.pdbx_description
1 polymer ?
#
loop_
_entity_poly.entity_id
_entity_poly.type
_entity_poly.pdbx_seq_one_letter_code
_entity_poly.pdbx_strand_id
1 'polypeptide(L)'
;MYGGISRPKPFGSASFKPSVPPYPGDSSPISAAVAAPPPPPPQSTSTYDNQICPICLTNTKDMAFGCGHQTCCECGQDLQSCPICRSVIQTRIKLY
;
A
#
# COMPACT_ATOMS: atom_id res chain seq x y z
N MET A 1 47.58 -45.16 -13.04
CA MET A 1 46.35 -44.54 -12.51
C MET A 1 46.54 -43.03 -12.50
N TYR A 2 46.35 -42.35 -13.64
CA TYR A 2 46.36 -40.88 -13.71
C TYR A 2 44.92 -40.42 -13.99
N GLY A 3 44.25 -39.96 -12.93
CA GLY A 3 42.87 -39.50 -12.93
C GLY A 3 42.74 -38.16 -13.67
N GLY A 4 41.72 -38.08 -14.51
CA GLY A 4 41.51 -37.03 -15.50
C GLY A 4 40.93 -35.71 -14.98
N ILE A 5 41.18 -34.68 -15.78
CA ILE A 5 40.70 -33.30 -15.63
C ILE A 5 39.19 -33.24 -15.91
N SER A 6 38.41 -32.73 -14.96
CA SER A 6 36.97 -32.50 -15.12
C SER A 6 36.72 -31.14 -15.79
N ARG A 7 36.15 -31.17 -16.99
CA ARG A 7 35.63 -30.00 -17.73
C ARG A 7 34.27 -29.59 -17.15
N PRO A 8 33.98 -28.30 -16.88
CA PRO A 8 32.64 -27.89 -16.48
C PRO A 8 31.68 -27.92 -17.68
N LYS A 9 30.47 -28.46 -17.45
CA LYS A 9 29.37 -28.52 -18.42
C LYS A 9 28.79 -27.12 -18.67
N PRO A 10 28.36 -26.79 -19.91
CA PRO A 10 27.75 -25.51 -20.20
C PRO A 10 26.38 -25.41 -19.52
N PHE A 11 26.12 -24.25 -18.92
CA PHE A 11 24.85 -23.87 -18.32
C PHE A 11 23.78 -23.81 -19.42
N GLY A 12 22.84 -24.75 -19.38
CA GLY A 12 21.63 -24.72 -20.20
C GLY A 12 20.74 -23.57 -19.76
N SER A 13 20.45 -22.65 -20.67
CA SER A 13 19.50 -21.56 -20.51
C SER A 13 18.08 -22.13 -20.37
N ALA A 14 17.52 -22.09 -19.16
CA ALA A 14 16.13 -22.41 -18.92
C ALA A 14 15.24 -21.34 -19.59
N SER A 15 14.60 -21.70 -20.70
CA SER A 15 13.60 -20.88 -21.37
C SER A 15 12.29 -20.95 -20.57
N PHE A 16 12.07 -19.96 -19.71
CA PHE A 16 10.80 -19.80 -19.01
C PHE A 16 9.77 -19.20 -19.98
N LYS A 17 8.84 -20.02 -20.48
CA LYS A 17 7.64 -19.52 -21.16
C LYS A 17 6.57 -19.17 -20.11
N PRO A 18 6.13 -17.91 -20.00
CA PRO A 18 4.91 -17.60 -19.26
C PRO A 18 3.69 -18.09 -20.07
N SER A 19 2.87 -18.97 -19.47
CA SER A 19 1.64 -19.53 -20.06
C SER A 19 0.38 -18.69 -19.77
N VAL A 20 0.49 -17.38 -19.60
CA VAL A 20 -0.69 -16.52 -19.37
C VAL A 20 -1.26 -16.03 -20.72
N PRO A 21 -2.56 -16.24 -21.00
CA PRO A 21 -3.21 -15.71 -22.19
C PRO A 21 -3.21 -14.18 -22.18
N PRO A 22 -3.04 -13.51 -23.34
CA PRO A 22 -3.22 -12.08 -23.45
C PRO A 22 -4.67 -11.72 -23.12
N TYR A 23 -4.88 -10.81 -22.17
CA TYR A 23 -6.19 -10.19 -21.97
C TYR A 23 -6.62 -9.49 -23.27
N PRO A 24 -7.89 -9.60 -23.70
CA PRO A 24 -8.38 -8.85 -24.86
C PRO A 24 -8.26 -7.35 -24.59
N GLY A 25 -7.35 -6.70 -25.33
CA GLY A 25 -7.27 -5.26 -25.40
C GLY A 25 -8.44 -4.74 -26.22
N ASP A 26 -9.40 -4.10 -25.58
CA ASP A 26 -10.47 -3.39 -26.26
C ASP A 26 -9.87 -2.19 -26.99
N SER A 27 -9.63 -2.38 -28.30
CA SER A 27 -9.12 -1.36 -29.20
C SER A 27 -10.28 -0.90 -30.07
N SER A 28 -11.13 -0.03 -29.54
CA SER A 28 -12.20 0.61 -30.31
C SER A 28 -11.76 2.02 -30.76
N PRO A 29 -11.65 2.31 -32.08
CA PRO A 29 -11.24 3.62 -32.56
C PRO A 29 -12.42 4.58 -32.75
N ILE A 30 -12.23 5.80 -32.21
CA ILE A 30 -12.70 7.12 -32.68
C ILE A 30 -14.22 7.38 -32.77
N SER A 31 -14.70 8.28 -31.91
CA SER A 31 -15.58 9.37 -32.35
C SER A 31 -15.47 10.57 -31.41
N ALA A 32 -15.01 11.69 -31.98
CA ALA A 32 -14.90 12.96 -31.31
C ALA A 32 -16.29 13.49 -30.94
N ALA A 33 -16.68 13.32 -29.68
CA ALA A 33 -17.68 14.16 -29.04
C ALA A 33 -16.95 14.90 -27.92
N VAL A 34 -17.04 16.24 -27.96
CA VAL A 34 -16.44 17.15 -26.99
C VAL A 34 -16.75 16.72 -25.56
N ALA A 35 -15.82 15.99 -24.95
CA ALA A 35 -15.99 15.51 -23.60
C ALA A 35 -15.82 16.71 -22.67
N ALA A 36 -16.92 17.16 -22.08
CA ALA A 36 -16.87 17.94 -20.86
C ALA A 36 -15.85 17.30 -19.90
N PRO A 37 -15.08 18.09 -19.13
CA PRO A 37 -14.17 17.52 -18.14
C PRO A 37 -14.92 16.49 -17.30
N PRO A 38 -14.30 15.35 -16.95
CA PRO A 38 -14.95 14.36 -16.09
C PRO A 38 -15.49 15.08 -14.86
N PRO A 39 -16.70 14.74 -14.38
CA PRO A 39 -17.19 15.32 -13.14
C PRO A 39 -16.10 15.14 -12.08
N PRO A 40 -15.82 16.16 -11.24
CA PRO A 40 -14.85 16.00 -10.17
C PRO A 40 -15.23 14.74 -9.39
N PRO A 41 -14.24 13.95 -8.94
CA PRO A 41 -14.53 12.76 -8.13
C PRO A 41 -15.48 13.17 -7.00
N PRO A 42 -16.46 12.33 -6.64
CA PRO A 42 -17.39 12.65 -5.57
C PRO A 42 -16.56 13.07 -4.35
N GLN A 43 -16.64 14.35 -3.97
CA GLN A 43 -16.10 14.86 -2.71
C GLN A 43 -17.04 14.38 -1.61
N SER A 44 -16.98 13.08 -1.38
CA SER A 44 -17.64 12.38 -0.29
C SER A 44 -16.47 11.78 0.46
N THR A 45 -16.04 12.36 1.56
CA THR A 45 -16.78 12.34 2.81
C THR A 45 -16.38 13.51 3.70
N SER A 46 -17.31 13.92 4.56
CA SER A 46 -17.14 14.90 5.63
C SER A 46 -15.72 14.89 6.24
N THR A 47 -15.09 16.06 6.33
CA THR A 47 -13.82 16.31 7.04
C THR A 47 -13.75 15.67 8.43
N TYR A 48 -14.91 15.41 9.03
CA TYR A 48 -15.07 14.70 10.30
C TYR A 48 -14.52 13.27 10.31
N ASP A 49 -14.71 12.49 9.24
CA ASP A 49 -14.24 11.09 9.16
C ASP A 49 -12.69 11.03 9.26
N ASN A 50 -12.03 12.03 8.68
CA ASN A 50 -10.59 12.20 8.75
C ASN A 50 -10.09 12.62 10.14
N GLN A 51 -10.95 12.89 11.12
CA GLN A 51 -10.56 13.22 12.51
C GLN A 51 -10.88 12.09 13.50
N ILE A 52 -11.64 11.08 13.07
CA ILE A 52 -11.99 9.92 13.89
C ILE A 52 -10.82 8.94 13.97
N CYS A 53 -10.67 8.30 15.13
CA CYS A 53 -9.68 7.25 15.35
C CYS A 53 -9.99 6.02 14.48
N PRO A 54 -9.04 5.54 13.65
CA PRO A 54 -9.27 4.42 12.75
C PRO A 54 -9.39 3.06 13.47
N ILE A 55 -9.18 3.02 14.79
CA ILE A 55 -9.24 1.78 15.59
C ILE A 55 -10.64 1.61 16.17
N CYS A 56 -11.16 2.59 16.91
CA CYS A 56 -12.47 2.51 17.55
C CYS A 56 -13.61 3.15 16.74
N LEU A 57 -13.31 3.92 15.70
CA LEU A 57 -14.28 4.65 14.88
C LEU A 57 -15.26 5.53 15.69
N THR A 58 -14.86 5.92 16.90
CA THR A 58 -15.72 6.61 17.87
C THR A 58 -15.07 7.91 18.34
N ASN A 59 -13.86 7.83 18.89
CA ASN A 59 -13.18 8.99 19.47
C ASN A 59 -12.35 9.73 18.43
N THR A 60 -12.12 11.03 18.66
CA THR A 60 -11.24 11.84 17.83
C THR A 60 -9.77 11.45 18.01
N LYS A 61 -8.95 11.75 17.02
CA LYS A 61 -7.50 11.54 17.07
C LYS A 61 -6.81 12.57 17.98
N ASP A 62 -6.65 12.24 19.25
CA ASP A 62 -5.97 13.06 20.27
C ASP A 62 -4.57 12.53 20.66
N MET A 63 -4.00 11.60 19.88
CA MET A 63 -2.63 11.13 20.08
C MET A 63 -1.88 10.86 18.79
N ALA A 64 -0.63 11.32 18.72
CA ALA A 64 0.31 11.03 17.64
C ALA A 64 1.47 10.13 18.13
N PHE A 65 1.94 9.25 17.26
CA PHE A 65 3.17 8.48 17.48
C PHE A 65 4.38 9.21 16.90
N GLY A 66 5.60 8.84 17.33
CA GLY A 66 6.85 9.38 16.78
C GLY A 66 7.03 9.18 15.26
N CYS A 67 6.26 8.29 14.64
CA CYS A 67 6.20 8.11 13.19
C CYS A 67 5.22 9.05 12.46
N GLY A 68 4.51 9.94 13.17
CA GLY A 68 3.57 10.91 12.61
C GLY A 68 2.11 10.44 12.52
N HIS A 69 1.84 9.15 12.62
CA HIS A 69 0.49 8.59 12.57
C HIS A 69 -0.29 8.79 13.88
N GLN A 70 -1.62 8.89 13.77
CA GLN A 70 -2.48 9.33 14.86
C GLN A 70 -3.62 8.35 15.19
N THR A 71 -4.00 8.30 16.46
CA THR A 71 -5.10 7.51 17.06
C THR A 71 -5.72 8.31 18.21
N CYS A 72 -6.79 7.81 18.84
CA CYS A 72 -7.21 8.36 20.13
C CYS A 72 -6.31 7.84 21.27
N CYS A 73 -6.26 8.56 22.39
CA CYS A 73 -5.49 8.18 23.58
C CYS A 73 -5.89 6.79 24.10
N GLU A 74 -7.19 6.49 24.18
CA GLU A 74 -7.69 5.21 24.69
C GLU A 74 -7.18 4.02 23.87
N CYS A 75 -7.17 4.13 22.53
CA CYS A 75 -6.72 3.02 21.69
C CYS A 75 -5.20 2.93 21.56
N GLY A 76 -4.48 4.05 21.64
CA GLY A 76 -3.05 4.06 21.32
C GLY A 76 -2.11 3.97 22.54
N GLN A 77 -2.61 4.05 23.76
CA GLN A 77 -1.78 4.08 24.98
C GLN A 77 -0.95 2.79 25.11
N ASP A 78 -1.57 1.65 24.79
CA ASP A 78 -0.98 0.32 24.97
C ASP A 78 -0.38 -0.28 23.68
N LEU A 79 -0.46 0.44 22.55
CA LEU A 79 0.10 -0.04 21.29
C LEU A 79 1.62 -0.04 21.32
N GLN A 80 2.24 -1.17 20.96
CA GLN A 80 3.70 -1.30 20.85
C GLN A 80 4.22 -0.91 19.46
N SER A 81 3.39 -1.06 18.43
CA SER A 81 3.70 -0.69 17.06
C SER A 81 2.57 0.12 16.44
N CYS A 82 2.93 1.02 15.52
CA CYS A 82 1.96 1.83 14.81
C CYS A 82 1.08 0.95 13.93
N PRO A 83 -0.26 1.03 14.03
CA PRO A 83 -1.16 0.19 13.24
C PRO A 83 -1.14 0.54 11.74
N ILE A 84 -0.59 1.72 11.39
CA ILE A 84 -0.60 2.24 10.02
C ILE A 84 0.71 1.92 9.30
N CYS A 85 1.86 2.20 9.90
CA CYS A 85 3.17 1.99 9.27
C CYS A 85 4.05 0.92 9.93
N ARG A 86 3.54 0.24 10.97
CA ARG A 86 4.21 -0.85 11.71
C ARG A 86 5.52 -0.49 12.40
N SER A 87 5.91 0.80 12.41
CA SER A 87 7.05 1.30 13.19
C SER A 87 6.83 1.08 14.69
N VAL A 88 7.88 0.71 15.43
CA VAL A 88 7.84 0.62 16.89
C VAL A 88 7.52 1.99 17.49
N ILE A 89 6.60 2.03 18.46
CA ILE A 89 6.19 3.27 19.11
C ILE A 89 7.15 3.57 20.28
N GLN A 90 8.08 4.49 20.04
CA GLN A 90 8.98 5.01 21.08
C GLN A 90 8.41 6.28 21.74
N THR A 91 7.72 7.10 20.96
CA THR A 91 7.16 8.39 21.40
C THR A 91 5.66 8.40 21.21
N ARG A 92 4.93 8.85 22.24
CA ARG A 92 3.49 9.13 22.22
C ARG A 92 3.27 10.57 22.63
N ILE A 93 2.51 11.32 21.83
CA ILE A 93 2.27 12.75 22.00
C ILE A 93 0.76 12.96 22.11
N LYS A 94 0.29 13.46 23.25
CA LYS A 94 -1.11 13.86 23.41
C LYS A 94 -1.33 15.21 22.71
N LEU A 95 -2.36 15.28 21.88
CA LEU A 95 -2.77 16.49 21.14
C LEU A 95 -3.85 17.21 21.95
N TYR A 96 -3.85 18.55 21.92
CA TYR A 96 -4.80 19.42 22.63
C TYR A 96 -5.57 20.29 21.65
#